data_AF-A0A3D2ELC9-F1
#
_entry.id   AF-A0A3D2ELC9-F1
#
_cell.length_a   1.000
_cell.length_b   1.000
_cell.length_c   1.000
_cell.angle_alpha   90.00
_cell.angle_beta   90.00
_cell.angle_gamma   90.00
#
_symmetry.space_group_name_H-M   'P 1'
#
loop_
_entity.id
_entity.type
_entity.pdbx_description
1 polymer ?
#
loop_
_entity_poly.entity_id
_entity_poly.type
_entity_poly.pdbx_seq_one_letter_code
_entity_poly.pdbx_strand_id
1 'polypeptide(L)'
;MQAFISSTVRYCHRCLCPFSPRSEDTRVVEQSDIDALRTAALPEAKHLIGGHQVPASGGETRENTSPIDGTALGALARGTALDVDAAVAAARKAFDDGRWSRMAPAARKRILHRCADLIEAHSLELAVLGVRDNGTEISMALRAEPGSAAGTFRYYAETPDKISGEVAPTPEGTLGLIHREPVGVVGAIIPWNFPLMIGAWKIAPALAAGNSIVVKPPEVASLSLMRLAELCHEAGLPDGVLNIVTGEGRVVGEAMGLHSDIDVMVFTGSG
;
A
#
# COMPACT_ATOMS: atom_id res chain seq x y z
N MET A 1 -45.38 44.34 20.77
CA MET A 1 -45.85 43.08 21.34
C MET A 1 -44.79 42.02 21.02
N GLN A 2 -43.87 41.82 21.95
CA GLN A 2 -42.74 40.89 21.87
C GLN A 2 -43.25 39.45 21.95
N ALA A 3 -42.70 38.57 21.12
CA ALA A 3 -42.74 37.12 21.35
C ALA A 3 -41.34 36.56 21.07
N PHE A 4 -40.54 36.49 22.13
CA PHE A 4 -39.35 35.66 22.22
C PHE A 4 -39.79 34.20 22.19
N ILE A 5 -39.30 33.40 21.25
CA ILE A 5 -39.28 31.94 21.38
C ILE A 5 -37.82 31.51 21.39
N SER A 6 -37.33 31.39 22.63
CA SER A 6 -36.09 30.71 23.00
C SER A 6 -36.23 29.22 22.71
N SER A 7 -35.45 28.70 21.75
CA SER A 7 -35.26 27.26 21.58
C SER A 7 -33.97 26.85 22.26
N THR A 8 -34.09 26.49 23.54
CA THR A 8 -33.01 25.91 24.33
C THR A 8 -32.67 24.52 23.78
N VAL A 9 -31.56 24.42 23.04
CA VAL A 9 -30.89 23.14 22.75
C VAL A 9 -30.40 22.58 24.08
N ARG A 10 -31.12 21.59 24.63
CA ARG A 10 -30.63 20.80 25.76
C ARG A 10 -29.51 19.89 25.28
N TYR A 11 -28.27 20.27 25.58
CA TYR A 11 -27.14 19.35 25.57
C TYR A 11 -27.40 18.24 26.59
N CYS A 12 -27.66 17.02 26.12
CA CYS A 12 -27.65 15.83 26.97
C CYS A 12 -26.19 15.47 27.27
N HIS A 13 -25.64 16.08 28.32
CA HIS A 13 -24.39 15.64 28.95
C HIS A 13 -24.65 14.36 29.75
N ARG A 14 -24.72 13.19 29.10
CA ARG A 14 -24.42 11.88 29.72
C ARG A 14 -24.50 10.73 28.71
N CYS A 15 -23.41 10.53 27.99
CA CYS A 15 -22.98 9.22 27.52
C CYS A 15 -21.44 9.20 27.59
N LEU A 16 -20.92 9.24 28.82
CA LEU A 16 -19.56 8.80 29.08
C LEU A 16 -19.56 7.27 28.88
N CYS A 17 -19.38 6.83 27.64
CA CYS A 17 -18.87 5.48 27.41
C CYS A 17 -17.51 5.43 28.11
N PRO A 18 -17.28 4.50 29.04
CA PRO A 18 -15.92 4.26 29.49
C PRO A 18 -15.18 3.74 28.26
N PHE A 19 -14.26 4.56 27.74
CA PHE A 19 -13.19 4.07 26.89
C PHE A 19 -12.48 3.03 27.74
N SER A 20 -12.81 1.74 27.54
CA SER A 20 -12.00 0.67 28.09
C SER A 20 -10.61 0.89 27.51
N PRO A 21 -9.55 1.00 28.33
CA PRO A 21 -8.22 0.87 27.77
C PRO A 21 -8.20 -0.50 27.09
N ARG A 22 -7.98 -0.53 25.77
CA ARG A 22 -7.55 -1.77 25.14
C ARG A 22 -6.32 -2.19 25.92
N SER A 23 -6.30 -3.43 26.38
CA SER A 23 -5.09 -4.04 26.90
C SER A 23 -4.00 -3.79 25.86
N GLU A 24 -3.08 -2.89 26.17
CA GLU A 24 -1.80 -2.76 25.50
C GLU A 24 -1.09 -4.09 25.74
N ASP A 25 -1.37 -5.07 24.88
CA ASP A 25 -0.53 -6.25 24.69
C ASP A 25 0.71 -5.77 23.92
N THR A 26 1.44 -4.84 24.53
CA THR A 26 2.73 -4.38 24.04
C THR A 26 3.70 -5.49 24.41
N ARG A 27 3.69 -6.58 23.63
CA ARG A 27 4.77 -7.56 23.70
C ARG A 27 6.07 -6.77 23.60
N VAL A 28 6.84 -6.77 24.69
CA VAL A 28 8.16 -6.13 24.71
C VAL A 28 8.96 -6.82 23.61
N VAL A 29 9.47 -6.05 22.65
CA VAL A 29 10.31 -6.59 21.58
C VAL A 29 11.62 -7.00 22.23
N GLU A 30 11.85 -8.31 22.32
CA GLU A 30 13.07 -8.87 22.89
C GLU A 30 14.18 -8.89 21.83
N GLN A 31 15.43 -8.67 22.25
CA GLN A 31 16.58 -8.71 21.35
C GLN A 31 16.73 -10.07 20.64
N SER A 32 16.33 -11.16 21.30
CA SER A 32 16.32 -12.50 20.71
C SER A 32 15.40 -12.64 19.50
N ASP A 33 14.27 -11.95 19.49
CA ASP A 33 13.31 -11.99 18.38
C ASP A 33 13.89 -11.27 17.16
N ILE A 34 14.55 -10.13 17.40
CA ILE A 34 15.28 -9.38 16.36
C ILE A 34 16.38 -10.27 15.77
N ASP A 35 17.19 -10.93 16.59
CA ASP A 35 18.31 -11.76 16.12
C ASP A 35 17.85 -12.98 15.32
N ALA A 36 16.73 -13.60 15.71
CA ALA A 36 16.12 -14.70 14.95
C ALA A 36 15.70 -14.24 13.54
N LEU A 37 15.02 -13.09 13.43
CA LEU A 37 14.60 -12.53 12.15
C LEU A 37 15.77 -12.00 11.31
N ARG A 38 16.80 -11.45 11.97
CA ARG A 38 18.01 -10.93 11.32
C ARG A 38 18.79 -12.02 10.60
N THR A 39 18.84 -13.21 11.18
CA THR A 39 19.60 -14.37 10.67
C THR A 39 18.80 -15.29 9.77
N ALA A 40 17.49 -15.08 9.65
CA ALA A 40 16.63 -15.85 8.77
C ALA A 40 17.08 -15.74 7.30
N ALA A 41 17.14 -16.89 6.63
CA ALA A 41 17.38 -16.95 5.19
C ALA A 41 16.23 -16.28 4.44
N LEU A 42 16.56 -15.45 3.44
CA LEU A 42 15.56 -14.82 2.59
C LEU A 42 15.57 -15.51 1.23
N PRO A 43 14.40 -15.94 0.73
CA PRO A 43 14.31 -16.47 -0.62
C PRO A 43 14.54 -15.35 -1.65
N GLU A 44 14.74 -15.74 -2.91
CA GLU A 44 14.70 -14.82 -4.03
C GLU A 44 13.35 -14.07 -4.03
N ALA A 45 13.39 -12.74 -4.06
CA ALA A 45 12.19 -11.94 -4.21
C ALA A 45 11.84 -11.82 -5.70
N LYS A 46 10.76 -12.51 -6.06
CA LYS A 46 10.16 -12.51 -7.39
C LYS A 46 9.24 -11.30 -7.59
N HIS A 47 8.76 -11.07 -8.80
CA HIS A 47 7.69 -10.10 -9.03
C HIS A 47 6.39 -10.63 -8.46
N LEU A 48 5.49 -9.74 -8.03
CA LEU A 48 4.11 -10.08 -7.75
C LEU A 48 3.25 -9.61 -8.92
N ILE A 49 2.80 -10.52 -9.78
CA ILE A 49 2.00 -10.18 -10.97
C ILE A 49 0.74 -11.04 -10.97
N GLY A 50 -0.43 -10.41 -10.99
CA GLY A 50 -1.70 -11.12 -11.06
C GLY A 50 -1.97 -12.05 -9.87
N GLY A 51 -1.42 -11.74 -8.69
CA GLY A 51 -1.55 -12.59 -7.49
C GLY A 51 -0.51 -13.72 -7.39
N HIS A 52 0.46 -13.77 -8.31
CA HIS A 52 1.47 -14.84 -8.34
C HIS A 52 2.90 -14.31 -8.25
N GLN A 53 3.76 -15.07 -7.57
CA GLN A 53 5.19 -14.84 -7.53
C GLN A 53 5.83 -15.34 -8.84
N VAL A 54 6.29 -14.43 -9.70
CA VAL A 54 6.82 -14.75 -11.03
C VAL A 54 8.27 -14.29 -11.18
N PRO A 55 9.17 -15.13 -11.75
CA PRO A 55 10.54 -14.70 -12.03
C PRO A 55 10.55 -13.60 -13.10
N ALA A 56 11.66 -12.89 -13.23
CA ALA A 56 11.85 -11.96 -14.34
C ALA A 56 11.74 -12.70 -15.68
N SER A 57 11.05 -12.12 -16.65
CA SER A 57 10.93 -12.67 -18.00
C SER A 57 12.27 -12.87 -18.72
N GLY A 58 13.29 -12.07 -18.38
CA GLY A 58 14.67 -12.25 -18.86
C GLY A 58 15.45 -13.37 -18.15
N GLY A 59 14.90 -13.95 -17.07
CA GLY A 59 15.55 -14.96 -16.24
C GLY A 59 16.69 -14.45 -15.35
N GLU A 60 16.98 -13.15 -15.40
CA GLU A 60 18.05 -12.52 -14.63
C GLU A 60 17.59 -12.12 -13.23
N THR A 61 18.54 -12.14 -12.29
CA THR A 61 18.37 -11.64 -10.94
C THR A 61 19.51 -10.70 -10.58
N ARG A 62 19.30 -9.88 -9.55
CA ARG A 62 20.30 -8.99 -8.97
C ARG A 62 20.53 -9.41 -7.52
N GLU A 63 21.79 -9.58 -7.14
CA GLU A 63 22.15 -9.80 -5.73
C GLU A 63 21.71 -8.60 -4.88
N ASN A 64 21.05 -8.89 -3.76
CA ASN A 64 20.68 -7.89 -2.78
C ASN A 64 21.67 -7.91 -1.61
N THR A 65 22.31 -6.79 -1.34
CA THR A 65 23.38 -6.69 -0.36
C THR A 65 22.99 -5.73 0.75
N SER A 66 23.21 -6.16 1.99
CA SER A 66 23.05 -5.32 3.18
C SER A 66 23.97 -4.10 3.12
N PRO A 67 23.46 -2.87 3.29
CA PRO A 67 24.31 -1.68 3.38
C PRO A 67 25.05 -1.58 4.72
N ILE A 68 24.72 -2.42 5.70
CA ILE A 68 25.31 -2.40 7.05
C ILE A 68 26.73 -2.98 7.02
N ASP A 69 26.92 -4.08 6.31
CA ASP A 69 28.13 -4.90 6.36
C ASP A 69 28.50 -5.55 5.01
N GLY A 70 27.72 -5.29 3.95
CA GLY A 70 27.95 -5.86 2.61
C GLY A 70 27.51 -7.32 2.47
N THR A 71 26.86 -7.91 3.47
CA THR A 71 26.41 -9.31 3.41
C THR A 71 25.33 -9.51 2.35
N ALA A 72 25.40 -10.62 1.62
CA ALA A 72 24.36 -11.01 0.68
C ALA A 72 23.09 -11.43 1.42
N LEU A 73 21.98 -10.74 1.14
CA LEU A 73 20.66 -11.00 1.73
C LEU A 73 19.84 -11.99 0.91
N GLY A 74 20.11 -12.09 -0.39
CA GLY A 74 19.34 -12.88 -1.34
C GLY A 74 19.45 -12.28 -2.74
N ALA A 75 18.46 -12.54 -3.58
CA ALA A 75 18.39 -11.96 -4.93
C ALA A 75 17.01 -11.37 -5.21
N LEU A 76 16.96 -10.33 -6.02
CA LEU A 76 15.75 -9.72 -6.55
C LEU A 76 15.63 -10.03 -8.04
N ALA A 77 14.44 -10.37 -8.52
CA ALA A 77 14.19 -10.52 -9.95
C ALA A 77 14.54 -9.21 -10.69
N ARG A 78 15.30 -9.33 -11.78
CA ARG A 78 15.72 -8.18 -12.60
C ARG A 78 14.71 -7.96 -13.71
N GLY A 79 13.63 -7.23 -13.38
CA GLY A 79 12.50 -7.03 -14.28
C GLY A 79 12.85 -6.28 -15.55
N THR A 80 12.09 -6.56 -16.59
CA THR A 80 12.19 -6.00 -17.94
C THR A 80 10.92 -5.22 -18.29
N ALA A 81 10.88 -4.62 -19.48
CA ALA A 81 9.67 -4.01 -20.01
C ALA A 81 8.52 -5.02 -20.17
N LEU A 82 8.80 -6.28 -20.51
CA LEU A 82 7.77 -7.31 -20.65
C LEU A 82 7.10 -7.65 -19.31
N ASP A 83 7.84 -7.56 -18.20
CA ASP A 83 7.29 -7.76 -16.87
C ASP A 83 6.37 -6.59 -16.48
N VAL A 84 6.69 -5.37 -16.91
CA VAL A 84 5.82 -4.20 -16.77
C VAL A 84 4.54 -4.39 -17.58
N ASP A 85 4.63 -4.78 -18.84
CA ASP A 85 3.46 -5.03 -19.70
C ASP A 85 2.53 -6.08 -19.07
N ALA A 86 3.11 -7.17 -18.55
CA ALA A 86 2.35 -8.22 -17.87
C ALA A 86 1.66 -7.71 -16.60
N ALA A 87 2.35 -6.91 -15.78
CA ALA A 87 1.79 -6.30 -14.57
C ALA A 87 0.68 -5.30 -14.87
N VAL A 88 0.86 -4.45 -15.89
CA VAL A 88 -0.15 -3.48 -16.32
C VAL A 88 -1.36 -4.19 -16.91
N ALA A 89 -1.17 -5.23 -17.73
CA ALA A 89 -2.26 -6.04 -18.25
C ALA A 89 -3.07 -6.72 -17.12
N ALA A 90 -2.40 -7.23 -16.08
CA ALA A 90 -3.06 -7.80 -14.90
C ALA A 90 -3.86 -6.73 -14.12
N ALA A 91 -3.26 -5.55 -13.91
CA ALA A 91 -3.90 -4.42 -13.25
C ALA A 91 -5.14 -3.92 -14.01
N ARG A 92 -5.02 -3.78 -15.33
CA ARG A 92 -6.10 -3.36 -16.23
C ARG A 92 -7.25 -4.36 -16.19
N LYS A 93 -6.95 -5.64 -16.32
CA LYS A 93 -7.97 -6.71 -16.25
C LYS A 93 -8.75 -6.67 -14.94
N ALA A 94 -8.05 -6.54 -13.79
CA ALA A 94 -8.68 -6.45 -12.48
C ALA A 94 -9.51 -5.17 -12.29
N PHE A 95 -9.11 -4.07 -12.94
CA PHE A 95 -9.87 -2.82 -12.92
C PHE A 95 -11.16 -2.93 -13.75
N ASP A 96 -11.05 -3.40 -15.00
CA ASP A 96 -12.14 -3.42 -15.98
C ASP A 96 -13.22 -4.46 -15.61
N ASP A 97 -12.80 -5.65 -15.15
CA ASP A 97 -13.74 -6.67 -14.68
C ASP A 97 -14.43 -6.30 -13.35
N GLY A 98 -13.96 -5.24 -12.70
CA GLY A 98 -14.58 -4.61 -11.56
C GLY A 98 -14.56 -5.43 -10.28
N ARG A 99 -13.73 -6.48 -10.20
CA ARG A 99 -13.55 -7.25 -8.96
C ARG A 99 -13.15 -6.35 -7.78
N TRP A 100 -12.50 -5.22 -8.05
CA TRP A 100 -12.11 -4.21 -7.06
C TRP A 100 -12.78 -2.85 -7.26
N SER A 101 -12.76 -2.30 -8.48
CA SER A 101 -13.28 -0.95 -8.77
C SER A 101 -14.78 -0.83 -8.48
N ARG A 102 -15.56 -1.88 -8.77
CA ARG A 102 -17.00 -1.98 -8.49
C ARG A 102 -17.34 -2.68 -7.18
N MET A 103 -16.33 -3.10 -6.40
CA MET A 103 -16.56 -3.69 -5.08
C MET A 103 -17.24 -2.67 -4.16
N ALA A 104 -18.25 -3.11 -3.41
CA ALA A 104 -18.96 -2.26 -2.46
C ALA A 104 -17.97 -1.59 -1.47
N PRO A 105 -18.12 -0.29 -1.17
CA PRO A 105 -17.20 0.44 -0.29
C PRO A 105 -16.94 -0.23 1.05
N ALA A 106 -17.98 -0.80 1.69
CA ALA A 106 -17.86 -1.52 2.94
C ALA A 106 -16.99 -2.79 2.84
N ALA A 107 -17.01 -3.49 1.69
CA ALA A 107 -16.16 -4.65 1.45
C ALA A 107 -14.69 -4.23 1.24
N ARG A 108 -14.43 -3.16 0.46
CA ARG A 108 -13.08 -2.59 0.32
C ARG A 108 -12.50 -2.15 1.67
N LYS A 109 -13.30 -1.42 2.46
CA LYS A 109 -12.95 -0.98 3.81
C LYS A 109 -12.51 -2.15 4.70
N ARG A 110 -13.25 -3.28 4.71
CA ARG A 110 -12.86 -4.47 5.48
C ARG A 110 -11.50 -5.03 5.09
N ILE A 111 -11.21 -5.12 3.79
CA ILE A 111 -9.92 -5.62 3.29
C ILE A 111 -8.79 -4.66 3.71
N LEU A 112 -8.98 -3.35 3.55
CA LEU A 112 -7.95 -2.36 3.94
C LEU A 112 -7.68 -2.31 5.45
N HIS A 113 -8.71 -2.48 6.29
CA HIS A 113 -8.48 -2.66 7.73
C HIS A 113 -7.70 -3.94 8.01
N ARG A 114 -8.04 -5.05 7.34
CA ARG A 114 -7.30 -6.30 7.50
C ARG A 114 -5.85 -6.18 7.04
N CYS A 115 -5.56 -5.39 5.99
CA CYS A 115 -4.17 -5.05 5.63
C CYS A 115 -3.47 -4.34 6.80
N ALA A 116 -4.08 -3.32 7.40
CA ALA A 116 -3.50 -2.61 8.54
C ALA A 116 -3.24 -3.55 9.73
N ASP A 117 -4.18 -4.44 10.04
CA ASP A 117 -4.06 -5.39 11.15
C ASP A 117 -2.93 -6.42 10.89
N LEU A 118 -2.76 -6.88 9.65
CA LEU A 118 -1.65 -7.76 9.27
C LEU A 118 -0.30 -7.03 9.31
N ILE A 119 -0.23 -5.79 8.85
CA ILE A 119 0.99 -4.98 8.96
C ILE A 119 1.39 -4.83 10.43
N GLU A 120 0.42 -4.58 11.32
CA GLU A 120 0.68 -4.49 12.76
C GLU A 120 1.17 -5.81 13.34
N ALA A 121 0.48 -6.92 13.03
CA ALA A 121 0.84 -8.25 13.49
C ALA A 121 2.26 -8.67 13.04
N HIS A 122 2.70 -8.17 11.88
CA HIS A 122 4.02 -8.44 11.30
C HIS A 122 5.00 -7.26 11.44
N SER A 123 4.75 -6.31 12.34
CA SER A 123 5.56 -5.08 12.44
C SER A 123 7.04 -5.35 12.69
N LEU A 124 7.36 -6.27 13.61
CA LEU A 124 8.76 -6.59 13.92
C LEU A 124 9.47 -7.24 12.73
N GLU A 125 8.80 -8.18 12.04
CA GLU A 125 9.30 -8.82 10.83
C GLU A 125 9.59 -7.79 9.73
N LEU A 126 8.62 -6.92 9.45
CA LEU A 126 8.74 -5.85 8.44
C LEU A 126 9.86 -4.87 8.77
N ALA A 127 10.00 -4.49 10.05
CA ALA A 127 11.07 -3.61 10.50
C ALA A 127 12.44 -4.27 10.33
N VAL A 128 12.64 -5.49 10.85
CA VAL A 128 13.93 -6.19 10.73
C VAL A 128 14.29 -6.43 9.27
N LEU A 129 13.31 -6.83 8.43
CA LEU A 129 13.52 -7.00 7.00
C LEU A 129 13.94 -5.69 6.32
N GLY A 130 13.28 -4.58 6.65
CA GLY A 130 13.63 -3.25 6.17
C GLY A 130 15.03 -2.82 6.61
N VAL A 131 15.37 -2.97 7.89
CA VAL A 131 16.69 -2.62 8.43
C VAL A 131 17.82 -3.38 7.75
N ARG A 132 17.64 -4.69 7.50
CA ARG A 132 18.63 -5.49 6.77
C ARG A 132 18.92 -4.90 5.39
N ASP A 133 17.90 -4.38 4.71
CA ASP A 133 17.95 -3.98 3.31
C ASP A 133 18.23 -2.48 3.09
N ASN A 134 17.88 -1.62 4.07
CA ASN A 134 18.02 -0.16 3.97
C ASN A 134 18.97 0.46 5.01
N GLY A 135 19.33 -0.27 6.07
CA GLY A 135 20.28 0.18 7.11
C GLY A 135 19.70 1.15 8.15
N THR A 136 18.39 1.38 8.18
CA THR A 136 17.75 2.24 9.19
C THR A 136 17.91 1.63 10.59
N GLU A 137 18.11 2.46 11.60
CA GLU A 137 18.17 1.98 12.99
C GLU A 137 16.82 1.34 13.41
N ILE A 138 16.86 0.21 14.12
CA ILE A 138 15.68 -0.63 14.36
C ILE A 138 14.56 0.07 15.15
N SER A 139 14.90 0.87 16.16
CA SER A 139 13.91 1.59 16.96
C SER A 139 13.19 2.67 16.16
N MET A 140 13.92 3.35 15.26
CA MET A 140 13.35 4.28 14.29
C MET A 140 12.52 3.54 13.24
N ALA A 141 13.06 2.46 12.67
CA ALA A 141 12.40 1.66 11.65
C ALA A 141 11.03 1.18 12.12
N LEU A 142 10.92 0.60 13.33
CA LEU A 142 9.64 0.12 13.90
C LEU A 142 8.53 1.17 13.87
N ARG A 143 8.85 2.43 14.15
CA ARG A 143 7.87 3.53 14.18
C ARG A 143 7.60 4.09 12.80
N ALA A 144 8.66 4.39 12.06
CA ALA A 144 8.59 5.10 10.79
C ALA A 144 8.13 4.22 9.63
N GLU A 145 8.42 2.93 9.65
CA GLU A 145 8.14 2.02 8.53
C GLU A 145 6.80 1.27 8.74
N PRO A 146 6.71 0.15 9.48
CA PRO A 146 5.46 -0.58 9.65
C PRO A 146 4.42 0.22 10.45
N GLY A 147 4.83 0.99 11.47
CA GLY A 147 3.91 1.83 12.24
C GLY A 147 3.19 2.87 11.37
N SER A 148 3.94 3.62 10.56
CA SER A 148 3.34 4.57 9.61
C SER A 148 2.57 3.87 8.49
N ALA A 149 3.04 2.72 7.99
CA ALA A 149 2.31 1.95 6.97
C ALA A 149 0.94 1.48 7.49
N ALA A 150 0.89 0.85 8.67
CA ALA A 150 -0.36 0.42 9.31
C ALA A 150 -1.31 1.60 9.54
N GLY A 151 -0.79 2.70 10.09
CA GLY A 151 -1.57 3.93 10.29
C GLY A 151 -2.15 4.49 8.98
N THR A 152 -1.36 4.46 7.90
CA THR A 152 -1.77 4.90 6.57
C THR A 152 -2.91 4.03 6.02
N PHE A 153 -2.74 2.70 6.03
CA PHE A 153 -3.79 1.78 5.60
C PHE A 153 -5.05 1.94 6.43
N ARG A 154 -4.92 2.10 7.76
CA ARG A 154 -6.08 2.28 8.65
C ARG A 154 -6.81 3.58 8.40
N TYR A 155 -6.09 4.67 8.13
CA TYR A 155 -6.69 5.94 7.76
C TYR A 155 -7.46 5.83 6.43
N TYR A 156 -6.82 5.30 5.39
CA TYR A 156 -7.46 5.16 4.07
C TYR A 156 -8.53 4.07 4.02
N ALA A 157 -8.54 3.10 4.93
CA ALA A 157 -9.66 2.17 5.07
C ALA A 157 -10.97 2.89 5.45
N GLU A 158 -10.87 4.06 6.08
CA GLU A 158 -12.02 4.88 6.48
C GLU A 158 -12.48 5.86 5.40
N THR A 159 -11.87 5.91 4.22
CA THR A 159 -12.30 6.85 3.16
C THR A 159 -13.27 6.31 2.11
N PRO A 160 -13.35 5.00 1.76
CA PRO A 160 -14.11 4.53 0.59
C PRO A 160 -15.61 4.87 0.62
N ASP A 161 -16.22 4.94 1.81
CA ASP A 161 -17.64 5.25 2.01
C ASP A 161 -17.92 6.74 2.28
N LYS A 162 -16.89 7.59 2.21
CA LYS A 162 -16.97 9.04 2.49
C LYS A 162 -16.67 9.91 1.27
N ILE A 163 -16.36 9.31 0.13
CA ILE A 163 -16.19 10.02 -1.14
C ILE A 163 -17.58 10.27 -1.73
N SER A 164 -18.07 11.50 -1.57
CA SER A 164 -19.36 11.92 -2.12
C SER A 164 -19.18 12.66 -3.45
N GLY A 165 -20.14 12.49 -4.34
CA GLY A 165 -20.33 13.35 -5.50
C GLY A 165 -21.09 14.63 -5.16
N GLU A 166 -21.46 15.38 -6.19
CA GLU A 166 -22.20 16.65 -6.04
C GLU A 166 -23.42 16.68 -6.97
N VAL A 167 -24.46 17.38 -6.55
CA VAL A 167 -25.62 17.71 -7.41
C VAL A 167 -25.41 19.12 -7.92
N ALA A 168 -25.27 19.28 -9.24
CA ALA A 168 -25.00 20.58 -9.85
C ALA A 168 -26.27 21.45 -9.89
N PRO A 169 -26.15 22.78 -9.75
CA PRO A 169 -27.28 23.69 -9.86
C PRO A 169 -27.70 23.82 -11.32
N THR A 170 -28.71 23.04 -11.72
CA THR A 170 -29.25 23.02 -13.08
C THR A 170 -30.67 23.61 -13.14
N PRO A 171 -31.12 24.11 -14.32
CA PRO A 171 -32.49 24.58 -14.50
C PRO A 171 -33.54 23.48 -14.22
N GLU A 172 -34.79 23.90 -13.99
CA GLU A 172 -35.91 22.98 -13.81
C GLU A 172 -36.01 21.99 -14.99
N GLY A 173 -36.28 20.72 -14.67
CA GLY A 173 -36.31 19.63 -15.66
C GLY A 173 -34.95 19.05 -16.05
N THR A 174 -33.84 19.57 -15.50
CA THR A 174 -32.48 19.03 -15.74
C THR A 174 -31.84 18.59 -14.42
N LEU A 175 -31.23 17.40 -14.39
CA LEU A 175 -30.45 16.88 -13.26
C LEU A 175 -28.97 16.82 -13.65
N GLY A 176 -28.12 17.58 -12.95
CA GLY A 176 -26.67 17.47 -13.07
C GLY A 176 -26.06 16.69 -11.91
N LEU A 177 -25.25 15.67 -12.21
CA LEU A 177 -24.53 14.86 -11.21
C LEU A 177 -23.03 14.91 -11.49
N ILE A 178 -22.24 15.10 -10.45
CA ILE A 178 -20.78 15.04 -10.49
C ILE A 178 -20.36 13.81 -9.70
N HIS A 179 -19.75 12.83 -10.37
CA HIS A 179 -19.26 11.61 -9.76
C HIS A 179 -17.74 11.64 -9.62
N ARG A 180 -17.24 10.97 -8.57
CA ARG A 180 -15.80 10.72 -8.40
C ARG A 180 -15.56 9.24 -8.61
N GLU A 181 -14.83 8.93 -9.67
CA GLU A 181 -14.54 7.55 -10.08
C GLU A 181 -13.04 7.28 -9.92
N PRO A 182 -12.64 6.02 -9.65
CA PRO A 182 -11.24 5.65 -9.72
C PRO A 182 -10.70 5.92 -11.13
N VAL A 183 -9.47 6.41 -11.20
CA VAL A 183 -8.82 6.77 -12.47
C VAL A 183 -8.47 5.55 -13.31
N GLY A 184 -8.22 4.40 -12.67
CA GLY A 184 -7.93 3.14 -13.35
C GLY A 184 -6.70 2.43 -12.80
N VAL A 185 -5.65 2.30 -13.62
CA VAL A 185 -4.36 1.72 -13.28
C VAL A 185 -3.40 2.83 -12.86
N VAL A 186 -2.95 2.77 -11.61
CA VAL A 186 -1.96 3.68 -11.05
C VAL A 186 -0.57 3.05 -11.17
N GLY A 187 0.40 3.77 -11.74
CA GLY A 187 1.81 3.40 -11.69
C GLY A 187 2.52 4.14 -10.54
N ALA A 188 3.23 3.41 -9.69
CA ALA A 188 3.93 3.98 -8.53
C ALA A 188 5.41 3.62 -8.51
N ILE A 189 6.28 4.62 -8.41
CA ILE A 189 7.73 4.44 -8.26
C ILE A 189 8.16 4.94 -6.87
N ILE A 190 8.84 4.07 -6.13
CA ILE A 190 9.16 4.24 -4.70
C ILE A 190 10.68 4.45 -4.51
N PRO A 191 11.12 5.37 -3.63
CA PRO A 191 12.52 5.56 -3.30
C PRO A 191 12.99 4.60 -2.20
N TRP A 192 14.30 4.57 -1.95
CA TRP A 192 14.98 3.61 -1.08
C TRP A 192 15.04 4.00 0.41
N ASN A 193 14.76 5.26 0.76
CA ASN A 193 15.02 5.78 2.10
C ASN A 193 14.00 5.35 3.16
N PHE A 194 12.71 5.24 2.79
CA PHE A 194 11.66 4.64 3.63
C PHE A 194 10.68 3.83 2.77
N PRO A 195 11.11 2.70 2.18
CA PRO A 195 10.38 2.03 1.12
C PRO A 195 8.99 1.57 1.54
N LEU A 196 8.85 1.05 2.77
CA LEU A 196 7.59 0.50 3.27
C LEU A 196 6.59 1.63 3.54
N MET A 197 7.01 2.67 4.26
CA MET A 197 6.19 3.85 4.55
C MET A 197 5.73 4.56 3.27
N ILE A 198 6.67 4.88 2.38
CA ILE A 198 6.37 5.62 1.15
C ILE A 198 5.57 4.77 0.17
N GLY A 199 5.81 3.45 0.15
CA GLY A 199 4.97 2.51 -0.57
C GLY A 199 3.52 2.52 -0.06
N ALA A 200 3.32 2.45 1.25
CA ALA A 200 1.98 2.53 1.85
C ALA A 200 1.27 3.85 1.54
N TRP A 201 1.98 4.98 1.51
CA TRP A 201 1.43 6.29 1.13
C TRP A 201 0.87 6.35 -0.30
N LYS A 202 1.28 5.44 -1.19
CA LYS A 202 0.77 5.38 -2.56
C LYS A 202 -0.24 4.25 -2.74
N ILE A 203 0.04 3.08 -2.17
CA ILE A 203 -0.80 1.89 -2.29
C ILE A 203 -2.15 2.11 -1.61
N ALA A 204 -2.16 2.51 -0.34
CA ALA A 204 -3.39 2.63 0.44
C ALA A 204 -4.43 3.60 -0.19
N PRO A 205 -4.09 4.85 -0.59
CA PRO A 205 -5.05 5.73 -1.25
C PRO A 205 -5.51 5.21 -2.61
N ALA A 206 -4.61 4.62 -3.41
CA ALA A 206 -4.97 4.06 -4.72
C ALA A 206 -6.02 2.96 -4.56
N LEU A 207 -5.79 2.03 -3.63
CA LEU A 207 -6.71 0.95 -3.32
C LEU A 207 -8.03 1.47 -2.74
N ALA A 208 -7.99 2.43 -1.81
CA ALA A 208 -9.19 3.00 -1.19
C ALA A 208 -10.12 3.69 -2.20
N ALA A 209 -9.56 4.38 -3.18
CA ALA A 209 -10.30 4.98 -4.28
C ALA A 209 -10.89 3.94 -5.26
N GLY A 210 -10.40 2.69 -5.25
CA GLY A 210 -10.87 1.61 -6.12
C GLY A 210 -10.00 1.38 -7.36
N ASN A 211 -8.78 1.91 -7.39
CA ASN A 211 -7.83 1.70 -8.48
C ASN A 211 -7.14 0.34 -8.35
N SER A 212 -6.65 -0.17 -9.48
CA SER A 212 -5.54 -1.13 -9.48
C SER A 212 -4.22 -0.38 -9.48
N ILE A 213 -3.14 -1.00 -9.01
CA ILE A 213 -1.83 -0.37 -8.90
C ILE A 213 -0.69 -1.31 -9.32
N VAL A 214 0.27 -0.78 -10.06
CA VAL A 214 1.56 -1.39 -10.39
C VAL A 214 2.65 -0.59 -9.69
N VAL A 215 3.46 -1.25 -8.88
CA VAL A 215 4.50 -0.60 -8.09
C VAL A 215 5.87 -1.10 -8.54
N LYS A 216 6.77 -0.16 -8.80
CA LYS A 216 8.21 -0.43 -8.88
C LYS A 216 8.86 0.00 -7.56
N PRO A 217 9.32 -0.95 -6.73
CA PRO A 217 10.09 -0.64 -5.54
C PRO A 217 11.47 -0.09 -5.95
N PRO A 218 12.22 0.52 -5.01
CA PRO A 218 13.60 0.89 -5.26
C PRO A 218 14.46 -0.34 -5.62
N GLU A 219 15.51 -0.14 -6.42
CA GLU A 219 16.37 -1.23 -6.90
C GLU A 219 17.06 -2.00 -5.77
N VAL A 220 17.35 -1.27 -4.69
CA VAL A 220 17.82 -1.72 -3.37
C VAL A 220 16.70 -1.46 -2.35
N ALA A 221 16.71 -2.07 -1.17
CA ALA A 221 15.70 -1.76 -0.14
C ALA A 221 14.25 -2.13 -0.57
N SER A 222 14.08 -3.25 -1.30
CA SER A 222 12.78 -3.71 -1.81
C SER A 222 12.04 -4.66 -0.87
N LEU A 223 12.74 -5.36 0.03
CA LEU A 223 12.23 -6.57 0.66
C LEU A 223 11.01 -6.33 1.56
N SER A 224 10.98 -5.26 2.34
CA SER A 224 9.84 -4.91 3.19
C SER A 224 8.59 -4.58 2.38
N LEU A 225 8.74 -3.97 1.20
CA LEU A 225 7.62 -3.67 0.31
C LEU A 225 7.09 -4.92 -0.41
N MET A 226 7.97 -5.85 -0.77
CA MET A 226 7.57 -7.17 -1.26
C MET A 226 6.71 -7.90 -0.22
N ARG A 227 7.14 -7.87 1.04
CA ARG A 227 6.40 -8.48 2.15
C ARG A 227 5.06 -7.80 2.39
N LEU A 228 4.98 -6.47 2.31
CA LEU A 228 3.70 -5.75 2.37
C LEU A 228 2.70 -6.24 1.32
N ALA A 229 3.17 -6.47 0.10
CA ALA A 229 2.30 -6.90 -1.00
C ALA A 229 1.71 -8.31 -0.75
N GLU A 230 2.50 -9.22 -0.18
CA GLU A 230 2.03 -10.52 0.28
C GLU A 230 0.97 -10.40 1.38
N LEU A 231 1.20 -9.54 2.38
CA LEU A 231 0.22 -9.30 3.46
C LEU A 231 -1.08 -8.69 2.92
N CYS A 232 -1.00 -7.83 1.90
CA CYS A 232 -2.19 -7.31 1.24
C CYS A 232 -2.98 -8.42 0.52
N HIS A 233 -2.29 -9.36 -0.13
CA HIS A 233 -2.95 -10.52 -0.73
C HIS A 233 -3.58 -11.44 0.33
N GLU A 234 -2.87 -11.71 1.43
CA GLU A 234 -3.38 -12.47 2.58
C GLU A 234 -4.63 -11.81 3.20
N ALA A 235 -4.69 -10.48 3.22
CA ALA A 235 -5.86 -9.72 3.66
C ALA A 235 -7.11 -9.96 2.79
N GLY A 236 -6.94 -10.55 1.61
CA GLY A 236 -8.01 -10.84 0.64
C GLY A 236 -8.09 -9.81 -0.49
N LEU A 237 -7.01 -9.07 -0.76
CA LEU A 237 -6.94 -8.20 -1.93
C LEU A 237 -7.01 -9.07 -3.21
N PRO A 238 -7.93 -8.80 -4.15
CA PRO A 238 -8.09 -9.62 -5.34
C PRO A 238 -6.85 -9.63 -6.24
N ASP A 239 -6.65 -10.75 -6.95
CA ASP A 239 -5.56 -10.92 -7.90
C ASP A 239 -5.53 -9.82 -8.97
N GLY A 240 -4.33 -9.29 -9.20
CA GLY A 240 -4.07 -8.23 -10.17
C GLY A 240 -4.35 -6.82 -9.66
N VAL A 241 -4.95 -6.64 -8.48
CA VAL A 241 -5.24 -5.29 -7.95
C VAL A 241 -3.97 -4.58 -7.47
N LEU A 242 -3.03 -5.33 -6.87
CA LEU A 242 -1.70 -4.86 -6.52
C LEU A 242 -0.68 -5.73 -7.24
N ASN A 243 0.20 -5.12 -8.03
CA ASN A 243 1.31 -5.78 -8.70
C ASN A 243 2.62 -5.08 -8.35
N ILE A 244 3.69 -5.85 -8.20
CA ILE A 244 5.03 -5.35 -7.90
C ILE A 244 6.00 -5.86 -8.96
N VAL A 245 6.72 -4.95 -9.62
CA VAL A 245 7.79 -5.28 -10.58
C VAL A 245 9.10 -4.69 -10.09
N THR A 246 10.00 -5.55 -9.63
CA THR A 246 11.36 -5.18 -9.23
C THR A 246 12.24 -4.96 -10.46
N GLY A 247 13.25 -4.10 -10.36
CA GLY A 247 14.22 -3.87 -11.43
C GLY A 247 14.67 -2.43 -11.52
N GLU A 248 15.50 -2.11 -12.51
CA GLU A 248 16.20 -0.82 -12.61
C GLU A 248 15.29 0.33 -13.06
N GLY A 249 15.58 1.56 -12.62
CA GLY A 249 14.85 2.78 -12.97
C GLY A 249 14.80 2.99 -14.48
N ARG A 250 15.96 2.89 -15.13
CA ARG A 250 16.14 3.00 -16.59
C ARG A 250 15.49 1.88 -17.41
N VAL A 251 14.91 0.86 -16.78
CA VAL A 251 14.25 -0.25 -17.48
C VAL A 251 12.79 -0.30 -17.08
N VAL A 252 12.53 -0.69 -15.83
CA VAL A 252 11.17 -0.86 -15.29
C VAL A 252 10.51 0.50 -15.06
N GLY A 253 11.25 1.47 -14.51
CA GLY A 253 10.71 2.81 -14.25
C GLY A 253 10.38 3.57 -15.53
N GLU A 254 11.28 3.52 -16.52
CA GLU A 254 11.08 4.11 -17.85
C GLU A 254 9.91 3.43 -18.59
N ALA A 255 9.87 2.09 -18.61
CA ALA A 255 8.76 1.36 -19.22
C ALA A 255 7.42 1.76 -18.60
N MET A 256 7.32 1.85 -17.26
CA MET A 256 6.11 2.33 -16.59
C MET A 256 5.78 3.78 -16.97
N GLY A 257 6.77 4.67 -17.01
CA GLY A 257 6.56 6.09 -17.35
C GLY A 257 6.07 6.32 -18.78
N LEU A 258 6.34 5.40 -19.69
CA LEU A 258 5.96 5.46 -21.12
C LEU A 258 4.73 4.58 -21.46
N HIS A 259 4.21 3.80 -20.51
CA HIS A 259 3.16 2.82 -20.77
C HIS A 259 1.79 3.50 -20.96
N SER A 260 1.14 3.29 -22.12
CA SER A 260 -0.12 3.94 -22.47
C SER A 260 -1.31 3.55 -21.58
N ASP A 261 -1.29 2.33 -21.03
CA ASP A 261 -2.39 1.80 -20.21
C ASP A 261 -2.23 2.08 -18.70
N ILE A 262 -1.26 2.91 -18.31
CA ILE A 262 -1.17 3.49 -16.97
C ILE A 262 -1.84 4.87 -17.01
N ASP A 263 -2.92 5.04 -16.25
CA ASP A 263 -3.74 6.26 -16.30
C ASP A 263 -3.15 7.40 -15.47
N VAL A 264 -2.36 7.08 -14.45
CA VAL A 264 -1.64 8.08 -13.64
C VAL A 264 -0.34 7.52 -13.08
N MET A 265 0.72 8.34 -13.11
CA MET A 265 2.00 8.04 -12.48
C MET A 265 2.17 8.84 -11.18
N VAL A 266 2.62 8.16 -10.13
CA VAL A 266 2.99 8.77 -8.85
C VAL A 266 4.43 8.43 -8.49
N PHE A 267 5.29 9.44 -8.45
CA PHE A 267 6.74 9.27 -8.26
C PHE A 267 7.21 9.94 -6.95
N THR A 268 8.19 9.35 -6.30
CA THR A 268 8.98 10.01 -5.25
C THR A 268 10.42 9.57 -5.39
N GLY A 269 11.34 10.53 -5.52
CA GLY A 269 12.77 10.29 -5.74
C GLY A 269 13.46 11.54 -6.28
N SER A 270 14.76 11.45 -6.55
CA SER A 270 15.45 12.44 -7.38
C SER A 270 15.09 12.16 -8.85
N GLY A 271 14.47 13.15 -9.51
CA GLY A 271 14.20 13.11 -10.94
C GLY A 271 15.45 13.29 -11.79
#